data_AF-A0A1L5KSF5-F1
#
_entry.id   AF-A0A1L5KSF5-F1
#
_cell.length_a   1.000
_cell.length_b   1.000
_cell.length_c   1.000
_cell.angle_alpha   90.00
_cell.angle_beta   90.00
_cell.angle_gamma   90.00
#
_symmetry.space_group_name_H-M   'P 1'
#
loop_
_entity.id
_entity.type
_entity.pdbx_description
1 polymer ?
#
loop_
_entity_poly.entity_id
_entity_poly.type
_entity_poly.pdbx_seq_one_letter_code
_entity_poly.pdbx_strand_id
1 'polypeptide(L)'
;SIPKEKVLKKSNNAEVVFEEQDFDGFLNRLKEYPEIEYLGEVIEHSWGQRVIRFYDLDGHLIEVGEDMKMVVRRFLNTGMTMEEVSERMDVSIEDLGKLLDR
;
A
#
# COMPACT_ATOMS: atom_id res chain seq x y z
N SER A 1 -17.17 20.94 14.74
CA SER A 1 -16.05 19.98 14.80
C SER A 1 -16.18 19.14 16.07
N ILE A 2 -15.58 17.94 16.10
CA ILE A 2 -15.58 17.06 17.29
C ILE A 2 -14.46 17.54 18.24
N PRO A 3 -14.70 17.64 19.56
CA PRO A 3 -13.66 18.02 20.53
C PRO A 3 -12.52 16.98 20.62
N LYS A 4 -11.27 17.44 20.78
CA LYS A 4 -10.07 16.58 20.73
C LYS A 4 -10.05 15.53 21.84
N GLU A 5 -10.56 15.88 23.02
CA GLU A 5 -10.70 15.01 24.18
C GLU A 5 -11.69 13.85 23.96
N LYS A 6 -12.54 13.95 22.94
CA LYS A 6 -13.49 12.89 22.55
C LYS A 6 -12.94 12.00 21.43
N VAL A 7 -11.76 12.31 20.89
CA VAL A 7 -11.09 11.52 19.84
C VAL A 7 -10.10 10.58 20.51
N LEU A 8 -10.28 9.28 20.28
CA LEU A 8 -9.32 8.27 20.72
C LEU A 8 -8.08 8.34 19.83
N LYS A 9 -6.89 8.31 20.44
CA LYS A 9 -5.62 8.19 19.70
C LYS A 9 -5.31 6.72 19.43
N LYS A 10 -4.88 6.40 18.20
CA LYS A 10 -4.50 5.04 17.77
C LYS A 10 -5.55 3.99 18.10
N SER A 11 -6.82 4.31 17.85
CA SER A 11 -7.92 3.34 17.98
C SER A 11 -7.79 2.17 17.01
N ASN A 12 -6.99 2.31 15.94
CA ASN A 12 -6.76 1.29 14.91
C ASN A 12 -8.07 0.72 14.33
N ASN A 13 -9.10 1.55 14.26
CA ASN A 13 -10.45 1.18 13.82
C ASN A 13 -10.76 1.62 12.39
N ALA A 14 -9.88 2.41 11.78
CA ALA A 14 -9.91 2.85 10.40
C ALA A 14 -8.49 3.15 9.94
N GLU A 15 -8.26 2.98 8.64
CA GLU A 15 -7.01 3.35 7.98
C GLU A 15 -7.30 4.17 6.73
N VAL A 16 -6.37 5.07 6.38
CA VAL A 16 -6.39 5.81 5.12
C VAL A 16 -5.38 5.15 4.19
N VAL A 17 -5.86 4.64 3.06
CA VAL A 17 -5.06 3.87 2.11
C VAL A 17 -4.68 4.73 0.91
N PHE A 18 -3.40 4.72 0.55
CA PHE A 18 -2.86 5.37 -0.63
C PHE A 18 -2.01 4.40 -1.46
N GLU A 19 -1.85 4.71 -2.74
CA GLU A 19 -0.95 4.01 -3.66
C GLU A 19 0.18 4.95 -4.12
N GLU A 20 1.38 4.41 -4.26
CA GLU A 20 2.59 5.12 -4.69
C GLU A 20 3.29 4.35 -5.81
N GLN A 21 3.67 5.08 -6.86
CA GLN A 21 4.32 4.53 -8.04
C GLN A 21 5.82 4.30 -7.83
N ASP A 22 6.48 5.18 -7.06
CA ASP A 22 7.87 5.01 -6.63
C ASP A 22 7.92 4.62 -5.15
N PHE A 23 7.47 3.40 -4.86
CA PHE A 23 7.36 2.92 -3.48
C PHE A 23 8.71 2.88 -2.75
N ASP A 24 9.77 2.40 -3.42
CA ASP A 24 11.11 2.34 -2.81
C ASP A 24 11.70 3.75 -2.60
N GLY A 25 11.46 4.69 -3.52
CA GLY A 25 11.81 6.11 -3.33
C GLY A 25 11.04 6.74 -2.17
N PHE A 26 9.75 6.45 -2.04
CA PHE A 26 8.93 6.88 -0.90
C PHE A 26 9.43 6.31 0.43
N LEU A 27 9.77 5.02 0.50
CA LEU A 27 10.37 4.41 1.68
C LEU A 27 11.69 5.08 2.07
N ASN A 28 12.51 5.47 1.10
CA ASN A 28 13.74 6.22 1.38
C ASN A 28 13.46 7.62 1.90
N ARG A 29 12.47 8.31 1.33
CA ARG A 29 12.02 9.63 1.83
C ARG A 29 11.48 9.54 3.25
N LEU A 30 10.72 8.50 3.58
CA LEU A 30 10.20 8.28 4.94
C LEU A 30 11.31 8.16 5.99
N LYS A 31 12.46 7.57 5.65
CA LYS A 31 13.62 7.46 6.57
C LYS A 31 14.24 8.80 6.94
N GLU A 32 13.99 9.86 6.17
CA GLU A 32 14.46 11.22 6.49
C GLU A 32 13.69 11.85 7.66
N TYR A 33 12.57 11.25 8.07
CA TYR A 33 11.69 11.72 9.14
C TYR A 33 11.69 10.71 10.31
N PRO A 34 12.68 10.78 11.23
CA PRO A 34 12.81 9.83 12.33
C PRO A 34 11.67 9.89 13.36
N GLU A 35 10.85 10.95 13.33
CA GLU A 35 9.69 11.14 14.18
C GLU A 35 8.45 10.33 13.73
N ILE A 36 8.47 9.76 12.51
CA ILE A 36 7.36 8.95 12.02
C ILE A 36 7.26 7.68 12.86
N GLU A 37 6.07 7.43 13.38
CA GLU A 37 5.78 6.22 14.12
C GLU A 37 5.18 5.16 13.20
N TYR A 38 5.93 4.07 13.00
CA TYR A 38 5.53 2.98 12.13
C TYR A 38 4.70 1.93 12.86
N LEU A 39 3.71 1.39 12.16
CA LEU A 39 3.02 0.17 12.56
C LEU A 39 3.69 -1.03 11.89
N GLY A 40 4.83 -1.44 12.46
CA GLY A 40 5.61 -2.57 11.96
C GLY A 40 6.55 -2.20 10.80
N GLU A 41 7.04 -3.24 10.12
CA GLU A 41 7.90 -3.10 8.94
C GLU A 41 7.07 -3.08 7.64
N VAL A 42 7.74 -2.95 6.50
CA VAL A 42 7.10 -3.19 5.19
C VAL A 42 6.60 -4.64 5.15
N ILE A 43 5.34 -4.82 4.78
CA ILE A 43 4.75 -6.15 4.61
C ILE A 43 4.36 -6.38 3.16
N GLU A 44 4.30 -7.64 2.74
CA GLU A 44 3.77 -8.05 1.44
C GLU A 44 2.42 -8.74 1.66
N HIS A 45 1.37 -8.26 1.00
CA HIS A 45 0.05 -8.91 1.00
C HIS A 45 0.08 -10.22 0.21
N SER A 46 -0.94 -11.07 0.37
CA SER A 46 -1.02 -12.35 -0.33
C SER A 46 -1.07 -12.22 -1.86
N TRP A 47 -1.62 -11.12 -2.37
CA TRP A 47 -1.61 -10.76 -3.80
C TRP A 47 -0.30 -10.08 -4.25
N GLY A 48 0.67 -9.96 -3.35
CA GLY A 48 2.04 -9.51 -3.60
C GLY A 48 2.30 -8.01 -3.53
N GLN A 49 1.32 -7.19 -3.16
CA GLN A 49 1.55 -5.77 -2.93
C GLN A 49 2.42 -5.55 -1.70
N ARG A 50 3.50 -4.77 -1.83
CA ARG A 50 4.22 -4.26 -0.65
C ARG A 50 3.51 -3.03 -0.10
N VAL A 51 3.39 -2.94 1.21
CA VAL A 51 2.80 -1.78 1.89
C VAL A 51 3.59 -1.43 3.15
N ILE A 52 3.52 -0.18 3.55
CA ILE A 52 4.01 0.30 4.85
C ILE A 52 2.89 1.01 5.58
N ARG A 53 2.82 0.80 6.89
CA ARG A 53 1.84 1.45 7.77
C ARG A 53 2.52 2.34 8.79
N PHE A 54 1.98 3.53 9.00
CA PHE A 54 2.48 4.49 9.97
C PHE A 54 1.35 5.40 10.45
N TYR A 55 1.61 6.15 11.52
CA TYR A 55 0.65 7.06 12.11
C TYR A 55 0.90 8.50 11.68
N ASP A 56 -0.19 9.26 11.48
CA ASP A 56 -0.11 10.71 11.45
C ASP A 56 0.08 11.32 12.86
N LEU A 57 0.18 12.64 12.94
CA LEU A 57 0.40 13.36 14.21
C LEU A 57 -0.75 13.24 15.22
N ASP A 58 -1.96 12.88 14.77
CA ASP A 58 -3.11 12.66 15.63
C ASP A 58 -3.35 11.18 15.95
N GLY A 59 -2.55 10.28 15.38
CA GLY A 59 -2.58 8.85 15.63
C GLY A 59 -3.57 8.09 14.75
N HIS A 60 -3.93 8.64 13.58
CA HIS A 60 -4.68 7.91 12.56
C HIS A 60 -3.73 7.00 11.76
N LEU A 61 -4.20 5.80 11.44
CA LEU A 61 -3.41 4.83 10.69
C LEU A 61 -3.45 5.19 9.20
N ILE A 62 -2.27 5.27 8.59
CA ILE A 62 -2.08 5.45 7.15
C ILE A 62 -1.40 4.20 6.62
N GLU A 63 -1.94 3.66 5.54
CA GLU A 63 -1.29 2.62 4.73
C GLU A 63 -0.92 3.23 3.38
N VAL A 64 0.35 3.08 3.00
CA VAL A 64 0.81 3.40 1.64
C VAL A 64 1.31 2.11 1.02
N GLY A 65 0.73 1.75 -0.12
CA GLY A 65 1.08 0.56 -0.88
C GLY A 65 1.71 0.88 -2.23
N GLU A 66 2.32 -0.14 -2.83
CA GLU A 66 2.67 -0.11 -4.24
C GLU A 66 1.42 0.12 -5.11
N ASP A 67 1.56 0.95 -6.13
CA ASP A 67 0.57 1.07 -7.20
C ASP A 67 0.30 -0.28 -7.85
N MET A 68 -0.99 -0.62 -8.01
CA MET A 68 -1.36 -1.96 -8.50
C MET A 68 -0.87 -2.27 -9.90
N LYS A 69 -0.74 -1.26 -10.76
CA LYS A 69 -0.16 -1.42 -12.09
C LYS A 69 1.31 -1.81 -12.01
N MET A 70 2.05 -1.26 -11.05
CA MET A 70 3.46 -1.59 -10.83
C MET A 70 3.62 -3.03 -10.34
N VAL A 71 2.75 -3.50 -9.43
CA VAL A 71 2.76 -4.89 -8.95
C VAL A 71 2.52 -5.87 -10.09
N VAL A 72 1.51 -5.62 -10.94
CA VAL A 72 1.23 -6.46 -12.13
C VAL A 72 2.43 -6.47 -13.08
N ARG A 73 2.99 -5.29 -13.40
CA ARG A 73 4.18 -5.19 -14.27
C ARG A 73 5.39 -5.93 -13.70
N ARG A 74 5.60 -5.88 -12.38
CA ARG A 74 6.68 -6.61 -11.71
C ARG A 74 6.53 -8.11 -11.93
N PHE A 75 5.33 -8.68 -11.74
CA PHE A 75 5.12 -10.11 -11.97
C PHE A 75 5.34 -10.52 -13.42
N LEU A 76 4.81 -9.75 -14.37
CA LEU A 76 5.04 -10.01 -15.79
C LEU A 76 6.54 -9.96 -16.14
N ASN A 77 7.28 -9.01 -15.55
CA ASN A 77 8.73 -8.90 -15.74
C ASN A 77 9.52 -10.06 -15.10
N THR A 78 8.95 -10.77 -14.11
CA THR A 78 9.54 -12.01 -13.57
C THR A 78 9.28 -13.24 -14.46
N GLY A 79 8.53 -13.07 -15.55
CA GLY A 79 8.22 -14.13 -16.51
C GLY A 79 6.87 -14.79 -16.28
N MET A 80 6.06 -14.31 -15.33
CA MET A 80 4.69 -14.82 -15.15
C MET A 80 3.81 -14.45 -16.34
N THR A 81 2.89 -15.34 -16.72
CA THR A 81 1.87 -15.03 -17.72
C THR A 81 0.72 -14.21 -17.10
N MET A 82 -0.14 -13.64 -17.94
CA MET A 82 -1.30 -12.88 -17.45
C MET A 82 -2.27 -13.77 -16.65
N GLU A 83 -2.38 -15.03 -17.03
CA GLU A 83 -3.17 -16.06 -16.33
C GLU A 83 -2.60 -16.32 -14.93
N GLU A 84 -1.28 -16.51 -14.81
CA GLU A 84 -0.63 -16.73 -13.52
C GLU A 84 -0.75 -15.51 -12.59
N VAL A 85 -0.68 -14.29 -13.15
CA VAL A 85 -0.90 -13.06 -12.39
C VAL A 85 -2.36 -12.94 -11.94
N SER A 86 -3.31 -13.27 -12.82
CA SER A 86 -4.74 -13.31 -12.51
C SER A 86 -5.04 -14.26 -11.34
N GLU A 87 -4.51 -15.47 -11.38
CA GLU A 87 -4.65 -16.45 -10.28
C GLU A 87 -3.97 -15.98 -8.99
N ARG A 88 -2.76 -15.41 -9.08
CA ARG A 88 -2.01 -14.95 -7.90
C ARG A 88 -2.69 -13.78 -7.20
N MET A 89 -3.28 -12.87 -7.94
CA MET A 89 -3.94 -11.67 -7.40
C MET A 89 -5.43 -11.88 -7.10
N ASP A 90 -6.01 -13.01 -7.52
CA ASP A 90 -7.45 -13.30 -7.45
C ASP A 90 -8.30 -12.22 -8.17
N VAL A 91 -7.84 -11.80 -9.36
CA VAL A 91 -8.47 -10.75 -10.18
C VAL A 91 -8.59 -11.23 -11.62
N SER A 92 -9.66 -10.86 -12.33
CA SER A 92 -9.87 -11.28 -13.72
C SER A 92 -8.81 -10.72 -14.68
N ILE A 93 -8.46 -11.47 -15.73
CA ILE A 93 -7.56 -11.00 -16.80
C ILE A 93 -8.07 -9.70 -17.44
N GLU A 94 -9.39 -9.55 -17.58
CA GLU A 94 -10.00 -8.33 -18.13
C GLU A 94 -9.71 -7.12 -17.25
N ASP A 95 -9.86 -7.25 -15.93
CA ASP A 95 -9.60 -6.16 -15.00
C ASP A 95 -8.10 -5.83 -14.91
N LEU A 96 -7.23 -6.84 -15.01
CA LEU A 96 -5.79 -6.62 -15.14
C LEU A 96 -5.45 -5.84 -16.43
N GLY A 97 -6.10 -6.15 -17.54
CA GLY A 97 -5.96 -5.38 -18.79
C GLY A 97 -6.35 -3.92 -18.61
N LYS A 98 -7.55 -3.67 -18.05
CA LYS A 98 -8.01 -2.29 -17.75
C LYS A 98 -7.06 -1.53 -16.83
N LEU A 99 -6.48 -2.22 -15.85
CA LEU A 99 -5.51 -1.63 -14.92
C LEU A 99 -4.20 -1.25 -15.64
N LEU A 100 -3.74 -2.07 -16.58
CA LEU A 100 -2.53 -1.82 -17.36
C LEU A 100 -2.70 -0.71 -18.42
N ASP A 101 -3.92 -0.51 -18.92
CA ASP A 101 -4.24 0.47 -19.97
C ASP A 101 -4.51 1.90 -19.44
N ARG A 102 -4.77 2.06 -18.15
CA ARG A 102 -4.96 3.37 -17.49
C ARG A 102 -3.67 4.16 -17.37
#